data_AF-A0A7C6UBQ7-F1
#
_entry.id   AF-A0A7C6UBQ7-F1
#
_cell.length_a   1.000
_cell.length_b   1.000
_cell.length_c   1.000
_cell.angle_alpha   90.00
_cell.angle_beta   90.00
_cell.angle_gamma   90.00
#
_symmetry.space_group_name_H-M   'P 1'
#
loop_
_entity.id
_entity.type
_entity.pdbx_description
1 polymer ?
#
loop_
_entity_poly.entity_id
_entity_poly.type
_entity_poly.pdbx_seq_one_letter_code
_entity_poly.pdbx_strand_id
1 'polypeptide(L)'
;MTKEIAGFVHTRHGGVIFYGIDDDGSIIGSDKTMQELDQSIHNSVRNTISPPPQIRIEDVPVLNASVILIRIKAWNRKTVYQYTKDERYYIRKGTNVFALTPAEIACLSRGEYAD
;
A
#
# COMPACT_ATOMS: atom_id res chain seq x y z
N MET A 1 0.24 5.67 -5.92
CA MET A 1 -0.43 4.82 -4.92
C MET A 1 0.12 3.40 -4.84
N THR A 2 0.03 2.56 -5.87
CA THR A 2 0.40 1.13 -5.70
C THR A 2 1.87 0.88 -5.37
N LYS A 3 2.79 1.75 -5.79
CA LYS A 3 4.21 1.70 -5.37
C LYS A 3 4.39 2.00 -3.86
N GLU A 4 3.59 2.88 -3.28
CA GLU A 4 3.60 3.13 -1.83
C GLU A 4 3.13 1.89 -1.07
N ILE A 5 2.04 1.26 -1.54
CA ILE A 5 1.56 -0.02 -1.00
C ILE A 5 2.67 -1.09 -1.09
N ALA A 6 3.34 -1.19 -2.24
CA ALA A 6 4.48 -2.09 -2.44
C ALA A 6 5.67 -1.79 -1.50
N GLY A 7 5.83 -0.54 -1.06
CA GLY A 7 6.80 -0.19 -0.02
C GLY A 7 6.40 -0.69 1.38
N PHE A 8 5.11 -0.71 1.69
CA PHE A 8 4.63 -1.11 3.01
C PHE A 8 4.53 -2.63 3.22
N VAL A 9 4.31 -3.42 2.17
CA VAL A 9 4.03 -4.87 2.28
C VAL A 9 5.16 -5.71 2.90
N HIS A 10 6.40 -5.21 2.90
CA HIS A 10 7.56 -5.87 3.54
C HIS A 10 7.94 -5.29 4.89
N THR A 11 7.21 -4.30 5.40
CA THR A 11 7.54 -3.64 6.67
C THR A 11 7.08 -4.46 7.87
N ARG A 12 7.79 -4.31 9.00
CA ARG A 12 7.49 -4.99 10.27
C ARG A 12 6.11 -4.65 10.83
N HIS A 13 5.64 -3.42 10.62
CA HIS A 13 4.38 -2.93 11.20
C HIS A 13 3.29 -2.71 10.16
N GLY A 14 3.56 -2.96 8.88
CA GLY A 14 2.67 -2.57 7.80
C GLY A 14 2.63 -1.05 7.67
N GLY A 15 1.46 -0.51 7.34
CA GLY A 15 1.32 0.93 7.25
C GLY A 15 -0.10 1.41 7.05
N VAL A 16 -0.25 2.72 7.15
CA VAL A 16 -1.47 3.43 6.81
C VAL A 16 -1.11 4.51 5.80
N ILE A 17 -1.85 4.54 4.70
CA ILE A 17 -1.79 5.63 3.73
C ILE A 17 -3.07 6.45 3.90
N PHE A 18 -2.91 7.74 4.12
CA PHE A 18 -4.02 8.68 4.20
C PHE A 18 -4.29 9.27 2.81
N TYR A 19 -5.56 9.40 2.46
CA TYR A 19 -6.02 10.07 1.25
C TYR A 19 -7.09 11.09 1.62
N GLY A 20 -6.92 12.34 1.19
CA GLY A 20 -7.82 13.44 1.54
C GLY A 20 -9.14 13.40 0.76
N ILE A 21 -10.23 13.76 1.43
CA ILE A 21 -11.55 14.06 0.85
C ILE A 21 -11.80 15.56 1.04
N ASP A 22 -12.50 16.18 0.09
CA ASP A 22 -12.92 17.58 0.08
C ASP A 22 -14.19 17.78 0.95
N ASP A 23 -14.54 19.04 1.24
CA ASP A 23 -15.60 19.41 2.19
C ASP A 23 -17.02 18.96 1.78
N ASP A 24 -17.21 18.60 0.51
CA ASP A 24 -18.47 18.10 -0.07
C ASP A 24 -18.56 16.55 -0.08
N GLY A 25 -17.57 15.86 0.49
CA GLY A 25 -17.46 14.40 0.43
C GLY A 25 -16.92 13.88 -0.90
N SER A 26 -16.57 14.76 -1.84
CA SER A 26 -15.85 14.40 -3.06
C SER A 26 -14.40 14.14 -2.73
N ILE A 27 -13.84 13.06 -3.24
CA ILE A 27 -12.40 12.81 -3.09
C ILE A 27 -11.66 13.94 -3.83
N ILE A 28 -10.75 14.68 -3.15
CA ILE A 28 -10.01 15.80 -3.76
C ILE A 28 -9.42 15.35 -5.10
N GLY A 29 -9.94 15.90 -6.20
CA GLY A 29 -9.49 15.60 -7.56
C GLY A 29 -10.16 14.43 -8.29
N SER A 30 -11.33 13.92 -7.87
CA SER A 30 -12.09 12.94 -8.68
C SER A 30 -13.60 12.89 -8.40
N ASP A 31 -14.42 12.76 -9.45
CA ASP A 31 -15.88 12.53 -9.41
C ASP A 31 -16.31 11.12 -8.93
N LYS A 32 -15.49 10.43 -8.13
CA LYS A 32 -15.69 9.00 -7.79
C LYS A 32 -16.31 8.82 -6.42
N THR A 33 -17.23 7.87 -6.30
CA THR A 33 -17.74 7.38 -5.01
C THR A 33 -16.69 6.56 -4.26
N MET A 34 -16.86 6.41 -2.94
CA MET A 34 -16.00 5.54 -2.11
C MET A 34 -15.93 4.10 -2.64
N GLN A 35 -17.07 3.57 -3.12
CA GLN A 35 -17.15 2.22 -3.67
C GLN A 35 -16.33 2.08 -4.96
N GLU A 36 -16.39 3.07 -5.86
CA GLU A 36 -15.59 3.07 -7.09
C GLU A 36 -14.11 3.25 -6.80
N LEU A 37 -13.76 4.05 -5.80
CA LEU A 37 -12.36 4.18 -5.36
C LEU A 37 -11.85 2.86 -4.80
N ASP A 38 -12.59 2.22 -3.89
CA ASP A 38 -12.23 0.93 -3.29
C ASP A 38 -11.95 -0.10 -4.37
N GLN A 39 -12.89 -0.27 -5.30
CA GLN A 39 -12.74 -1.17 -6.44
C GLN A 39 -11.52 -0.81 -7.30
N SER A 40 -11.31 0.48 -7.58
CA SER A 40 -10.19 0.95 -8.38
C SER A 40 -8.84 0.65 -7.73
N ILE A 41 -8.72 0.85 -6.41
CA ILE A 41 -7.50 0.57 -5.64
C ILE A 41 -7.26 -0.94 -5.60
N HIS A 42 -8.27 -1.75 -5.29
CA HIS A 42 -8.13 -3.21 -5.27
C HIS A 42 -7.71 -3.77 -6.62
N ASN A 43 -8.32 -3.31 -7.72
CA ASN A 43 -7.93 -3.68 -9.08
C ASN A 43 -6.49 -3.26 -9.38
N SER A 44 -6.12 -2.03 -9.01
CA SER A 44 -4.76 -1.53 -9.24
C SER A 44 -3.72 -2.33 -8.48
N VAL A 45 -3.98 -2.67 -7.21
CA VAL A 45 -3.09 -3.52 -6.40
C VAL A 45 -2.96 -4.91 -7.02
N ARG A 46 -4.08 -5.55 -7.40
CA ARG A 46 -4.08 -6.87 -8.03
C ARG A 46 -3.27 -6.91 -9.32
N ASN A 47 -3.31 -5.84 -10.12
CA ASN A 47 -2.63 -5.77 -11.39
C ASN A 47 -1.15 -5.38 -11.28
N THR A 48 -0.73 -4.80 -10.15
CA THR A 48 0.61 -4.21 -10.01
C THR A 48 1.47 -4.82 -8.90
N ILE A 49 0.91 -5.66 -8.03
CA ILE A 49 1.65 -6.34 -6.96
C ILE A 49 1.33 -7.84 -7.00
N SER A 50 2.35 -8.68 -7.07
CA SER A 50 2.23 -10.13 -7.14
C SER A 50 3.01 -10.83 -6.01
N PRO A 51 2.39 -11.74 -5.24
CA PRO A 51 0.95 -12.00 -5.19
C PRO A 51 0.17 -10.77 -4.66
N PRO A 52 -1.13 -10.63 -4.91
CA PRO A 52 -1.89 -9.46 -4.47
C PRO A 52 -1.97 -9.39 -2.94
N PRO A 53 -1.48 -8.32 -2.28
CA PRO A 53 -1.59 -8.16 -0.83
C PRO A 53 -3.03 -7.84 -0.42
N GLN A 54 -3.40 -8.25 0.79
CA GLN A 54 -4.66 -7.84 1.40
C GLN A 54 -4.51 -6.43 2.00
N ILE A 55 -5.29 -5.49 1.48
CA ILE A 55 -5.44 -4.13 2.03
C ILE A 55 -6.85 -3.96 2.59
N ARG A 56 -7.02 -3.00 3.51
CA ARG A 56 -8.35 -2.53 3.95
C ARG A 56 -8.45 -1.05 3.68
N ILE A 57 -9.59 -0.61 3.17
CA ILE A 57 -9.87 0.79 2.87
C ILE A 57 -11.03 1.20 3.79
N GLU A 58 -10.83 2.23 4.58
CA GLU A 58 -11.79 2.70 5.59
C GLU A 58 -12.02 4.19 5.37
N ASP A 59 -13.29 4.63 5.42
CA ASP A 59 -13.65 6.03 5.56
C ASP A 59 -13.67 6.36 7.06
N VAL A 60 -12.90 7.37 7.46
CA VAL A 60 -12.89 7.89 8.82
C VAL A 60 -13.34 9.35 8.80
N PRO A 61 -14.50 9.68 9.39
CA PRO A 61 -14.93 11.07 9.54
C PRO A 61 -14.03 11.81 10.53
N VAL A 62 -13.57 13.00 10.15
CA VAL A 62 -12.72 13.89 10.96
C VAL A 62 -13.30 15.31 10.92
N LEU A 63 -13.87 15.76 12.04
CA LEU A 63 -14.51 17.07 12.17
C LEU A 63 -15.59 17.30 11.09
N ASN A 64 -15.29 18.10 10.06
CA ASN A 64 -16.18 18.46 8.96
C ASN A 64 -15.77 17.81 7.62
N ALA A 65 -14.77 16.94 7.62
CA ALA A 65 -14.29 16.23 6.44
C ALA A 65 -14.28 14.71 6.70
N SER A 66 -14.06 13.92 5.66
CA SER A 66 -13.71 12.51 5.77
C SER A 66 -12.30 12.27 5.27
N VAL A 67 -11.66 11.22 5.77
CA VAL A 67 -10.32 10.81 5.33
C VAL A 67 -10.35 9.33 5.03
N ILE A 68 -9.80 8.95 3.88
CA ILE A 68 -9.69 7.54 3.51
C ILE A 68 -8.37 7.00 4.05
N LEU A 69 -8.47 5.92 4.82
CA LEU A 69 -7.34 5.18 5.36
C LEU A 69 -7.19 3.87 4.59
N ILE A 70 -6.07 3.72 3.90
CA ILE A 70 -5.66 2.44 3.31
C ILE A 70 -4.70 1.77 4.30
N ARG A 71 -5.17 0.73 4.98
CA ARG A 71 -4.39 -0.08 5.92
C ARG A 71 -3.73 -1.26 5.21
N ILE A 72 -2.41 -1.34 5.35
CA ILE A 72 -1.57 -2.44 4.90
C ILE A 72 -1.13 -3.22 6.14
N LYS A 73 -1.36 -4.53 6.15
CA LYS A 73 -0.96 -5.39 7.28
C LYS A 73 0.56 -5.51 7.38
N ALA A 74 1.03 -5.79 8.60
CA ALA A 74 2.41 -6.21 8.84
C ALA A 74 2.78 -7.43 7.97
N TRP A 75 4.02 -7.43 7.50
CA TRP A 75 4.51 -8.50 6.64
C TRP A 75 4.47 -9.85 7.35
N ASN A 76 3.92 -10.86 6.66
CA ASN A 76 3.74 -12.21 7.21
C ASN A 76 5.03 -13.05 7.26
N ARG A 77 6.16 -12.49 6.81
CA ARG A 77 7.49 -13.13 6.75
C ARG A 77 7.56 -14.39 5.88
N LYS A 78 6.58 -14.60 5.01
CA LYS A 78 6.49 -15.77 4.12
C LYS A 78 6.35 -15.37 2.66
N THR A 79 5.59 -14.31 2.40
CA THR A 79 5.21 -13.91 1.05
C THR A 79 6.07 -12.75 0.59
N VAL A 80 6.92 -12.95 -0.40
CA VAL A 80 7.67 -11.85 -1.02
C VAL A 80 6.83 -11.25 -2.14
N TYR A 81 6.64 -9.93 -2.12
CA TYR A 81 5.75 -9.19 -3.01
C TYR A 81 6.52 -8.44 -4.10
N GLN A 82 6.34 -8.81 -5.36
CA GLN A 82 6.94 -8.11 -6.48
C GLN A 82 6.03 -6.99 -6.99
N TYR A 83 6.59 -5.82 -7.29
CA TYR A 83 5.92 -4.79 -8.07
C TYR A 83 6.06 -5.08 -9.56
N THR A 84 4.98 -5.49 -10.20
CA THR A 84 5.02 -6.09 -11.54
C THR A 84 5.30 -5.08 -12.66
N LYS A 85 5.13 -3.77 -12.42
CA LYS A 85 5.36 -2.75 -13.46
C LYS A 85 6.83 -2.60 -13.85
N ASP A 86 7.74 -2.82 -12.91
CA ASP A 86 9.19 -2.69 -13.13
C ASP A 86 9.97 -3.91 -12.61
N GLU A 87 9.26 -4.98 -12.26
CA GLU A 87 9.78 -6.26 -11.79
C GLU A 87 10.63 -6.18 -10.50
N ARG A 88 10.54 -5.07 -9.75
CA ARG A 88 11.33 -4.85 -8.52
C ARG A 88 10.54 -5.14 -7.26
N TYR A 89 11.27 -5.26 -6.17
CA TYR A 89 10.75 -5.39 -4.82
C TYR A 89 11.01 -4.08 -4.07
N TYR A 90 10.07 -3.64 -3.25
CA TYR A 90 10.15 -2.36 -2.58
C TYR A 90 10.03 -2.48 -1.06
N ILE A 91 10.67 -1.56 -0.34
CA ILE A 91 10.49 -1.38 1.10
C ILE A 91 10.48 0.10 1.44
N ARG A 92 9.62 0.48 2.40
CA ARG A 92 9.57 1.83 2.93
C ARG A 92 10.56 1.98 4.08
N LYS A 93 11.43 2.98 3.99
CA LYS A 93 12.33 3.41 5.08
C LYS A 93 12.07 4.89 5.37
N GLY A 94 11.51 5.20 6.53
CA GLY A 94 11.04 6.54 6.87
C GLY A 94 9.88 6.99 5.96
N THR A 95 10.07 8.12 5.28
CA THR A 95 9.09 8.70 4.35
C THR A 95 9.22 8.22 2.91
N ASN A 96 10.29 7.48 2.58
CA ASN A 96 10.66 7.12 1.21
C ASN A 96 10.51 5.62 0.93
N VAL A 97 10.26 5.28 -0.34
CA VAL A 97 10.18 3.91 -0.85
C VAL A 97 11.43 3.59 -1.67
N PHE A 98 12.16 2.55 -1.28
CA PHE A 98 13.41 2.11 -1.91
C PHE A 98 13.23 0.76 -2.58
N ALA A 99 13.91 0.56 -3.71
CA ALA A 99 14.04 -0.77 -4.29
C ALA A 99 14.97 -1.61 -3.40
N LEU A 100 14.56 -2.83 -3.11
CA LEU A 100 15.35 -3.79 -2.32
C LEU A 100 16.55 -4.27 -3.14
N THR A 101 17.69 -4.41 -2.47
CA THR A 101 18.90 -5.03 -3.01
C THR A 101 18.77 -6.56 -3.07
N PRO A 102 19.59 -7.26 -3.87
CA PRO A 102 19.59 -8.73 -3.89
C PRO A 102 19.80 -9.37 -2.51
N ALA A 103 20.65 -8.76 -1.67
CA ALA A 103 20.89 -9.23 -0.31
C ALA A 103 19.64 -9.13 0.56
N GLU A 104 18.94 -7.99 0.52
CA GLU A 104 17.69 -7.78 1.24
C GLU A 104 16.57 -8.72 0.75
N ILE A 105 16.47 -8.98 -0.57
CA ILE A 105 15.52 -9.96 -1.13
C ILE A 105 15.82 -11.37 -0.59
N ALA A 106 17.09 -11.72 -0.46
CA ALA A 106 17.50 -13.00 0.13
C ALA A 106 17.12 -13.09 1.61
N CYS A 107 17.25 -12.00 2.39
CA CYS A 107 16.73 -11.93 3.76
C CYS A 107 15.21 -12.18 3.78
N LEU A 108 14.46 -11.49 2.92
CA LEU A 108 13.00 -11.66 2.85
C LEU A 108 12.60 -13.10 2.50
N SER A 109 13.35 -13.74 1.61
CA SER A 109 13.12 -15.13 1.21
C SER A 109 13.36 -16.14 2.33
N ARG A 110 14.20 -15.79 3.32
CA ARG A 110 14.39 -16.56 4.56
C ARG A 110 13.39 -16.19 5.67
N GLY A 111 12.49 -15.24 5.41
CA GLY A 111 11.58 -14.71 6.42
C GLY A 111 12.26 -13.77 7.41
N GLU A 112 13.42 -13.22 7.08
CA GLU A 112 14.11 -12.18 7.83
C GLU A 112 13.68 -10.80 7.32
N TYR A 113 13.66 -9.81 8.19
CA TYR A 113 13.34 -8.44 7.78
C TYR A 113 14.51 -7.83 6.98
N ALA A 114 14.17 -6.92 6.08
CA ALA A 114 15.12 -6.16 5.28
C ALA A 114 15.31 -4.75 5.88
N ASP A 115 15.73 -4.70 7.14
CA ASP A 115 16.04 -3.47 7.88
C ASP A 115 17.22 -2.73 7.23
#